data_AF-A0A1F3BJS0-F1
#
_entry.id   AF-A0A1F3BJS0-F1
#
_cell.length_a   1.000
_cell.length_b   1.000
_cell.length_c   1.000
_cell.angle_alpha   90.00
_cell.angle_beta   90.00
_cell.angle_gamma   90.00
#
_symmetry.space_group_name_H-M   'P 1'
#
loop_
_entity.id
_entity.type
_entity.pdbx_description
1 polymer ?
#
loop_
_entity_poly.entity_id
_entity_poly.type
_entity_poly.pdbx_seq_one_letter_code
_entity_poly.pdbx_strand_id
1 'polypeptide(L)' 'MVWIEPLTLKIVRRLKFRGSGELRVKNTYSDFTMLAGKLPMATVSKMYNGAGDFLGTVKYKNVNSNTGLKDSLFSPSNK' A
#
# COMPACT_ATOMS: atom_id res chain seq x y z
N MET A 1 -5.79 -6.83 10.04
CA MET A 1 -6.48 -5.63 10.55
C MET A 1 -6.02 -4.40 9.79
N VAL A 2 -6.92 -3.49 9.45
CA VAL A 2 -6.65 -2.26 8.69
C VAL A 2 -7.22 -1.08 9.49
N TRP A 3 -6.45 -0.01 9.63
CA TRP A 3 -6.90 1.23 10.26
C TRP A 3 -7.10 2.26 9.18
N ILE A 4 -8.28 2.84 9.18
CA ILE A 4 -8.73 3.85 8.24
C ILE A 4 -9.06 5.10 9.05
N GLU A 5 -8.47 6.23 8.66
CA GLU A 5 -8.82 7.52 9.23
C GLU A 5 -10.23 7.90 8.73
N PRO A 6 -11.20 8.15 9.63
CA PRO A 6 -12.61 8.11 9.27
C PRO A 6 -13.09 9.28 8.41
N LEU A 7 -12.39 10.42 8.42
CA LEU A 7 -12.82 11.63 7.70
C LEU A 7 -12.32 11.62 6.25
N THR A 8 -11.08 11.18 6.04
CA THR A 8 -10.41 11.19 4.75
C THR A 8 -10.38 9.83 4.09
N LEU A 9 -10.79 8.77 4.80
CA LEU A 9 -10.71 7.37 4.37
C LEU A 9 -9.28 6.89 4.05
N LYS A 10 -8.26 7.61 4.54
CA LYS A 10 -6.85 7.22 4.38
C LYS A 10 -6.56 5.97 5.19
N ILE A 11 -6.00 4.95 4.53
CA ILE A 11 -5.43 3.81 5.24
C ILE A 11 -4.12 4.26 5.90
N VAL A 12 -4.07 4.26 7.23
CA VAL A 12 -2.90 4.74 8.00
C VAL A 12 -2.03 3.59 8.52
N ARG A 13 -2.61 2.39 8.69
CA ARG A 13 -1.91 1.20 9.18
C ARG A 13 -2.55 -0.08 8.67
N ARG A 14 -1.74 -1.10 8.44
CA ARG A 14 -2.19 -2.47 8.18
C ARG A 14 -1.35 -3.47 8.96
N LEU A 15 -2.01 -4.40 9.62
CA LEU A 15 -1.38 -5.57 10.24
C LEU A 15 -1.78 -6.84 9.48
N LYS A 16 -0.79 -7.65 9.15
CA LYS A 16 -0.94 -8.99 8.56
C LYS A 16 -0.53 -10.04 9.58
N PHE A 17 -1.42 -10.99 9.82
CA PHE A 17 -1.21 -12.08 10.76
C PHE A 17 -1.09 -13.41 10.01
N ARG A 18 -0.41 -14.39 10.60
CA ARG A 18 -0.45 -15.78 10.14
C ARG A 18 -1.77 -16.44 10.52
N GLY A 19 -2.03 -17.64 9.99
CA GLY A 19 -3.19 -18.46 10.42
C GLY A 19 -3.17 -18.80 11.91
N SER A 20 -1.99 -18.81 12.54
CA SER A 20 -1.80 -18.96 13.99
C SER A 20 -2.18 -17.74 14.83
N GLY A 21 -2.52 -16.61 14.21
CA GLY A 21 -2.75 -15.34 14.90
C GLY A 21 -1.48 -14.54 15.22
N GLU A 22 -0.30 -15.10 14.95
CA GLU A 22 0.99 -14.39 15.11
C GLU A 22 1.08 -13.19 14.16
N LEU A 23 1.51 -12.03 14.67
CA LEU A 23 1.76 -10.86 13.85
C LEU A 23 2.97 -11.11 12.93
N ARG A 24 2.76 -11.07 11.62
CA ARG A 24 3.83 -11.27 10.63
C ARG A 24 4.45 -9.96 10.18
N VAL A 25 3.60 -8.99 9.84
CA VAL A 25 4.02 -7.71 9.26
C VAL A 25 3.11 -6.58 9.72
N LYS A 26 3.73 -5.46 10.09
CA LYS A 26 3.08 -4.16 10.29
C LYS A 26 3.52 -3.19 9.20
N ASN A 27 2.56 -2.61 8.50
CA ASN A 27 2.79 -1.48 7.60
C ASN A 27 2.23 -0.19 8.23
N THR A 28 2.97 0.89 8.14
CA THR A 28 2.50 2.25 8.42
C THR A 28 2.59 3.08 7.16
N TYR A 29 1.52 3.82 6.88
CA TYR A 29 1.37 4.58 5.66
C TYR A 29 1.44 6.07 5.97
N SER A 30 2.22 6.80 5.20
CA SER A 30 2.42 8.24 5.32
C SER A 30 2.53 8.84 3.92
N ASP A 31 2.44 10.17 3.86
CA ASP A 31 2.44 10.96 2.62
C ASP A 31 1.33 10.52 1.66
N PHE A 32 0.38 11.40 1.37
CA PHE A 32 -0.80 10.99 0.60
C PHE A 32 -0.93 11.86 -0.65
N THR A 33 -1.29 11.21 -1.74
CA THR A 33 -1.73 11.87 -2.97
C THR A 33 -3.14 11.41 -3.32
N MET A 34 -3.86 12.21 -4.11
CA MET A 34 -5.18 11.85 -4.60
C MET A 34 -5.05 11.15 -5.96
N LEU A 35 -5.19 9.82 -5.96
CA LEU A 35 -5.23 9.04 -7.19
C LEU A 35 -6.52 9.36 -7.95
N ALA A 36 -6.36 9.77 -9.23
CA ALA A 36 -7.46 10.24 -10.08
C ALA A 36 -8.33 11.33 -9.42
N GLY A 37 -7.78 12.11 -8.49
CA GLY A 37 -8.50 13.15 -7.73
C GLY A 37 -9.54 12.62 -6.72
N LYS A 38 -9.70 11.29 -6.56
CA LYS A 38 -10.81 10.70 -5.81
C LYS A 38 -10.40 9.79 -4.67
N LEU A 39 -9.28 9.07 -4.82
CA LEU A 39 -8.86 8.05 -3.86
C LEU A 39 -7.56 8.47 -3.18
N PRO A 40 -7.53 8.62 -1.86
CA PRO A 40 -6.28 8.88 -1.17
C PRO A 40 -5.39 7.64 -1.23
N MET A 41 -4.19 7.83 -1.76
CA MET A 41 -3.18 6.78 -1.87
C MET A 41 -1.93 7.22 -1.14
N ALA A 42 -1.44 6.37 -0.24
CA ALA A 42 -0.17 6.59 0.43
C ALA A 42 0.99 6.45 -0.56
N THR A 43 1.86 7.44 -0.63
CA THR A 43 3.09 7.42 -1.43
C THR A 43 4.28 6.86 -0.64
N VAL A 44 4.16 6.74 0.69
CA VAL A 44 5.18 6.10 1.52
C VAL A 44 4.56 4.98 2.38
N SER A 45 5.20 3.81 2.34
CA SER A 45 4.87 2.67 3.19
C SER A 45 6.12 2.18 3.90
N LYS A 46 6.15 2.27 5.23
CA LYS A 46 7.19 1.65 6.07
C LYS A 46 6.70 0.30 6.57
N MET A 47 7.57 -0.69 6.54
CA MET A 47 7.28 -2.07 6.92
C MET A 47 8.09 -2.48 8.14
N TYR A 48 7.47 -3.22 9.05
CA TYR A 48 8.07 -3.78 10.24
C TYR A 48 7.67 -5.26 10.38
N ASN A 49 8.53 -6.09 10.95
CA ASN A 49 8.22 -7.49 11.24
C ASN A 49 7.33 -7.63 12.51
N GLY A 50 7.03 -8.87 12.91
CA GLY A 50 6.26 -9.17 14.12
C GLY A 50 6.89 -8.72 15.43
N ALA A 51 8.23 -8.70 15.51
CA ALA A 51 8.99 -8.22 16.65
C ALA A 51 9.09 -6.68 16.73
N GLY A 52 8.74 -5.99 15.65
CA GLY A 52 8.81 -4.53 15.54
C GLY A 52 10.05 -4.02 14.81
N ASP A 53 10.93 -4.90 14.34
CA ASP A 53 12.12 -4.51 13.57
C ASP A 53 11.72 -3.92 12.22
N PHE A 54 12.44 -2.89 11.80
CA PHE A 54 12.22 -2.26 10.52
C PHE A 54 12.70 -3.15 9.36
N LEU A 55 11.82 -3.38 8.40
CA LEU A 55 12.09 -4.21 7.22
C LEU A 55 12.38 -3.40 5.96
N GLY A 56 11.88 -2.16 5.88
CA GLY A 56 12.11 -1.31 4.72
C GLY A 56 11.04 -0.25 4.47
N THR A 57 11.30 0.57 3.45
CA THR A 57 10.36 1.59 2.97
C THR A 57 10.11 1.42 1.48
N VAL A 58 8.85 1.48 1.07
CA VAL A 58 8.45 1.65 -0.32
C VAL A 58 8.06 3.12 -0.51
N LYS A 59 8.64 3.77 -1.53
CA LYS A 59 8.30 5.14 -1.93
C LYS A 59 7.82 5.15 -3.37
N TYR A 60 6.58 5.54 -3.58
CA TYR A 60 5.99 5.71 -4.91
C TYR A 60 6.28 7.12 -5.42
N LYS A 61 6.73 7.21 -6.67
CA LYS A 61 6.98 8.48 -7.39
C LYS A 61 6.32 8.40 -8.77
N ASN A 62 5.93 9.54 -9.31
CA ASN A 62 5.38 9.68 -10.67
C ASN A 62 4.19 8.73 -10.94
N VAL A 63 3.27 8.62 -9.97
CA VAL A 63 2.11 7.76 -10.13
C VAL A 63 1.09 8.43 -11.03
N ASN A 64 0.74 7.75 -12.12
CA ASN A 64 -0.23 8.20 -13.12
C ASN A 64 -1.46 7.30 -13.12
N SER A 65 -2.61 7.88 -13.43
CA SER A 65 -3.90 7.18 -13.57
C SER A 65 -4.49 7.43 -14.95
N ASN A 66 -5.37 6.54 -15.42
CA ASN A 66 -6.01 6.63 -16.74
C ASN A 66 -5.00 6.69 -17.90
N THR A 67 -3.94 5.89 -17.81
CA THR A 67 -2.80 5.91 -18.73
C THR A 67 -3.08 5.28 -20.10
N GLY A 68 -4.26 4.69 -20.31
CA GLY A 68 -4.60 4.03 -21.58
C GLY A 68 -3.77 2.77 -21.87
N LEU A 69 -3.24 2.13 -20.83
CA LEU A 69 -2.50 0.87 -20.97
C LEU A 69 -3.39 -0.19 -21.63
N LYS A 70 -2.86 -0.84 -22.66
CA LYS A 70 -3.56 -1.90 -23.40
C LYS A 70 -3.60 -3.19 -22.58
N ASP A 71 -4.72 -3.90 -22.63
CA ASP A 71 -4.92 -5.18 -21.93
C ASP A 71 -3.85 -6.23 -22.26
N SER A 72 -3.33 -6.20 -23.49
CA SER A 72 -2.27 -7.11 -23.92
C SER A 72 -1.04 -7.04 -23.01
N LEU A 73 -0.74 -5.89 -22.40
CA LEU A 73 0.39 -5.72 -21.46
C LEU A 73 0.28 -6.61 -20.21
N PHE A 74 -0.91 -7.09 -19.88
CA PHE A 74 -1.16 -7.97 -18.74
C PHE A 74 -1.26 -9.45 -19.14
N SER A 75 -0.97 -9.80 -20.39
CA SER A 75 -0.90 -11.19 -20.85
C SER A 75 0.29 -11.92 -20.21
N PRO A 76 0.12 -13.17 -19.73
CA PRO A 76 1.21 -13.99 -19.20
C PRO A 76 2.37 -14.20 -20.19
N SER A 77 2.11 -14.05 -21.49
CA SER A 77 3.08 -14.21 -22.57
C SER A 77 4.01 -13.01 -22.78
N ASN A 78 3.77 -11.87 -22.12
CA ASN A 78 4.58 -10.65 -22.26
C ASN A 78 5.79 -10.60 -21.31
N LYS A 79 6.43 -11.74 -21.06
CA LYS A 79 7.65 -11.83 -20.27
C LYS A 79 8.89 -11.91 -21.13
#